data_AF-A0AAJ5YSL2-F1
#
_entry.id   AF-A0AAJ5YSL2-F1
#
_cell.length_a   1.000
_cell.length_b   1.000
_cell.length_c   1.000
_cell.angle_alpha   90.00
_cell.angle_beta   90.00
_cell.angle_gamma   90.00
#
_symmetry.space_group_name_H-M   'P 1'
#
loop_
_entity.id
_entity.type
_entity.pdbx_description
1 polymer ?
#
loop_
_entity_poly.entity_id
_entity_poly.type
_entity_poly.pdbx_seq_one_letter_code
_entity_poly.pdbx_strand_id
1 'polypeptide(L)'
;MFAKAATKHSVYVTMKRLGDGKPAPILYRITDGKSTTKTKLSTVVPPEEIATFEKEYLTVLRSQLASMLKKRDKAKERRVDKLLASSRKKLQENNGKVLIKGSKRGSGRRKRMRAIHRAKRLREQRSVQ
;
A
#
# COMPACT_ATOMS: atom_id res chain seq x y z
N MET A 1 -13.09 0.35 21.16
CA MET A 1 -11.61 0.50 21.02
C MET A 1 -11.22 1.55 19.99
N PHE A 2 -11.73 1.50 18.75
CA PHE A 2 -11.35 2.43 17.66
C PHE A 2 -11.43 3.91 18.04
N ALA A 3 -12.53 4.36 18.66
CA ALA A 3 -12.66 5.76 19.12
C ALA A 3 -11.54 6.21 20.09
N LYS A 4 -11.09 5.32 21.00
CA LYS A 4 -10.00 5.63 21.94
C LYS A 4 -8.63 5.66 21.25
N ALA A 5 -8.46 4.89 20.18
CA ALA A 5 -7.23 4.83 19.40
C ALA A 5 -7.16 5.89 18.28
N ALA A 6 -8.21 6.71 18.12
CA ALA A 6 -8.31 7.66 17.02
C ALA A 6 -7.23 8.74 17.06
N THR A 7 -6.84 9.17 18.25
CA THR A 7 -5.90 10.29 18.48
C THR A 7 -4.49 9.82 18.79
N LYS A 8 -4.38 8.74 19.56
CA LYS A 8 -3.11 8.14 20.01
C LYS A 8 -3.27 6.62 19.99
N HIS A 9 -2.21 5.92 19.60
CA HIS A 9 -2.11 4.45 19.53
C HIS A 9 -2.70 3.79 18.27
N SER A 10 -2.51 2.48 18.17
CA SER A 10 -2.91 1.66 17.02
C SER A 10 -3.75 0.49 17.50
N VAL A 11 -4.75 0.11 16.70
CA VAL A 11 -5.55 -1.09 16.95
C VAL A 11 -4.99 -2.23 16.11
N TYR A 12 -4.70 -3.35 16.75
CA TYR A 12 -4.22 -4.56 16.10
C TYR A 12 -5.36 -5.57 16.02
N VAL A 13 -5.61 -6.07 14.82
CA VAL A 13 -6.58 -7.14 14.55
C VAL A 13 -5.83 -8.31 13.95
N THR A 14 -6.02 -9.50 14.50
CA THR A 14 -5.40 -10.73 13.98
C THR A 14 -6.46 -11.81 13.85
N MET A 15 -6.36 -12.61 12.78
CA MET A 15 -7.16 -13.83 12.61
C MET A 15 -6.22 -15.04 12.61
N LYS A 16 -6.65 -16.15 13.24
CA LYS A 16 -5.94 -17.42 13.24
C LYS A 16 -6.94 -18.55 13.09
N ARG A 17 -6.69 -19.46 12.14
CA ARG A 17 -7.46 -20.69 12.01
C ARG A 17 -7.19 -21.61 13.21
N LEU A 18 -8.25 -22.15 13.79
CA LEU A 18 -8.16 -23.07 14.93
C LEU A 18 -8.39 -24.50 14.42
N GLY A 19 -7.31 -25.22 14.16
CA GLY A 19 -7.31 -26.61 13.71
C GLY A 19 -7.14 -26.81 12.20
N ASP A 20 -6.79 -28.03 11.83
CA ASP A 20 -6.42 -28.41 10.46
C ASP A 20 -7.60 -28.93 9.62
N GLY A 21 -8.71 -29.32 10.27
CA GLY A 21 -9.93 -29.82 9.64
C GLY A 21 -10.67 -28.78 8.80
N LYS A 22 -11.24 -29.15 7.66
CA LYS A 22 -12.04 -28.25 6.82
C LYS A 22 -13.53 -28.61 6.93
N PRO A 23 -14.42 -27.67 7.31
CA PRO A 23 -14.15 -26.28 7.66
C PRO A 23 -13.69 -26.11 9.12
N ALA A 24 -12.74 -25.20 9.37
CA ALA A 24 -12.23 -24.93 10.72
C ALA A 24 -12.80 -23.61 11.29
N PRO A 25 -13.03 -23.54 12.61
CA PRO A 25 -13.31 -22.28 13.27
C PRO A 25 -12.13 -21.29 13.17
N ILE A 26 -12.44 -20.00 13.24
CA ILE A 26 -11.45 -18.92 13.16
C ILE A 26 -11.46 -18.10 14.46
N LEU A 27 -10.29 -17.93 15.07
CA LEU A 27 -10.08 -17.06 16.22
C LEU A 27 -9.71 -15.65 15.74
N TYR A 28 -10.56 -14.68 16.07
CA TYR A 28 -10.27 -13.27 15.92
C TYR A 28 -9.77 -12.68 17.24
N ARG A 29 -8.70 -11.89 17.19
CA ARG A 29 -8.17 -11.16 18.36
C ARG A 29 -8.00 -9.69 18.01
N ILE A 30 -8.41 -8.84 18.94
CA ILE A 30 -8.35 -7.39 18.85
C ILE A 30 -7.65 -6.82 20.08
N THR A 31 -6.76 -5.86 19.87
CA THR A 31 -6.11 -5.16 20.97
C THR A 31 -5.70 -3.73 20.62
N ASP A 32 -5.68 -2.85 21.62
CA ASP A 32 -5.28 -1.44 21.51
C ASP A 32 -3.76 -1.22 21.65
N GLY A 33 -2.98 -2.29 21.82
CA GLY A 33 -1.51 -2.25 21.77
C GLY A 33 -0.85 -1.45 22.90
N LYS A 34 -1.58 -1.07 23.95
CA LYS A 34 -1.03 -0.32 25.08
C LYS A 34 -0.08 -1.19 25.90
N SER A 35 0.97 -0.57 26.46
CA SER A 35 1.97 -1.25 27.29
C SER A 35 1.42 -1.59 28.69
N THR A 36 0.72 -0.64 29.32
CA THR A 36 0.32 -0.74 30.74
C THR A 36 -1.10 -1.29 30.92
N THR A 37 -2.09 -0.72 30.23
CA THR A 37 -3.50 -1.13 30.33
C THR A 37 -4.01 -1.59 28.96
N LYS A 38 -3.58 -2.79 28.56
CA LYS A 38 -3.91 -3.37 27.27
C LYS A 38 -5.31 -3.98 27.30
N THR A 39 -6.23 -3.42 26.52
CA THR A 39 -7.51 -4.09 26.29
C THR A 39 -7.32 -5.19 25.24
N LYS A 40 -7.81 -6.40 25.53
CA LYS A 40 -7.75 -7.56 24.64
C LYS A 40 -9.14 -8.17 24.54
N LEU A 41 -9.61 -8.34 23.30
CA LEU A 41 -10.86 -9.01 23.00
C LEU A 41 -10.54 -10.16 22.06
N SER A 42 -11.20 -11.30 22.28
CA SER A 42 -11.08 -12.46 21.41
C SER A 42 -12.43 -13.10 21.23
N THR A 43 -12.70 -13.55 20.00
CA THR A 43 -13.89 -14.33 19.68
C THR A 43 -13.52 -15.47 18.74
N VAL A 44 -14.12 -16.64 18.96
CA VAL A 44 -14.00 -17.80 18.07
C VAL A 44 -15.28 -17.87 17.27
N VAL A 45 -15.16 -17.81 15.94
CA VAL A 45 -16.30 -17.87 15.03
C VAL A 45 -16.36 -19.27 14.43
N PRO A 46 -17.48 -20.00 14.61
CA PRO A 46 -17.67 -21.31 13.99
C PRO A 46 -17.84 -21.17 12.48
N PRO A 47 -17.51 -22.21 11.68
CA PRO A 47 -17.62 -22.17 10.22
C PRO A 47 -18.97 -21.71 9.66
N GLU A 48 -20.05 -22.09 10.33
CA GLU A 48 -21.43 -21.85 9.91
C GLU A 48 -21.79 -20.36 9.95
N GLU A 49 -21.19 -19.62 10.88
CA GLU A 49 -21.47 -18.20 11.13
C GLU A 49 -20.41 -17.27 10.51
N ILE A 50 -19.40 -17.79 9.80
CA ILE A 50 -18.33 -16.95 9.23
C ILE A 50 -18.91 -15.91 8.26
N ALA A 51 -19.86 -16.29 7.41
CA ALA A 51 -20.41 -15.42 6.39
C ALA A 51 -21.25 -14.27 6.98
N THR A 52 -21.98 -14.52 8.07
CA THR A 52 -22.75 -13.49 8.78
C THR A 52 -21.81 -12.58 9.56
N PHE A 53 -20.86 -13.16 10.30
CA PHE A 53 -19.84 -12.42 11.03
C PHE A 53 -19.02 -11.50 10.13
N GLU A 54 -18.59 -11.97 8.95
CA GLU A 54 -17.79 -11.18 8.01
C GLU A 54 -18.55 -9.94 7.53
N LYS A 55 -19.85 -10.06 7.23
CA LYS A 55 -20.67 -8.93 6.80
C LYS A 55 -20.74 -7.84 7.87
N GLU A 56 -21.01 -8.20 9.12
CA GLU A 56 -21.07 -7.27 10.24
C GLU A 56 -19.70 -6.67 10.55
N TYR A 57 -18.69 -7.52 10.65
CA TYR A 57 -17.30 -7.14 10.90
C TYR A 57 -16.77 -6.14 9.87
N LEU A 58 -16.96 -6.40 8.57
CA LEU A 58 -16.53 -5.50 7.52
C LEU A 58 -17.29 -4.17 7.53
N THR A 59 -18.57 -4.18 7.91
CA THR A 59 -19.38 -2.96 8.02
C THR A 59 -18.85 -2.07 9.15
N VAL A 60 -18.53 -2.67 10.31
CA VAL A 60 -17.89 -1.97 11.42
C VAL A 60 -16.51 -1.44 11.02
N LEU A 61 -15.68 -2.24 10.37
CA LEU A 61 -14.35 -1.77 9.93
C LEU A 61 -14.44 -0.62 8.94
N ARG A 62 -15.30 -0.71 7.93
CA ARG A 62 -15.45 0.33 6.92
C ARG A 62 -15.91 1.64 7.54
N SER A 63 -16.92 1.60 8.41
CA SER A 63 -17.43 2.81 9.09
C SER A 63 -16.38 3.46 9.99
N GLN A 64 -15.64 2.67 10.78
CA GLN A 64 -14.65 3.19 11.72
C GLN A 64 -13.36 3.67 11.03
N LEU A 65 -12.90 3.00 9.97
CA LEU A 65 -11.64 3.35 9.30
C LEU A 65 -11.81 4.44 8.23
N ALA A 66 -13.02 4.62 7.67
CA ALA A 66 -13.26 5.61 6.62
C ALA A 66 -12.94 7.05 7.06
N SER A 67 -13.21 7.39 8.32
CA SER A 67 -12.94 8.72 8.88
C SER A 67 -11.45 8.94 9.21
N MET A 68 -10.70 7.85 9.46
CA MET A 68 -9.30 7.90 9.87
C MET A 68 -8.33 7.98 8.69
N LEU A 69 -8.76 7.59 7.49
CA LEU A 69 -7.93 7.60 6.29
C LEU A 69 -8.02 8.94 5.56
N LYS A 70 -6.90 9.40 5.00
CA LYS A 70 -6.89 10.59 4.13
C LYS A 70 -7.77 10.33 2.91
N LYS A 71 -8.56 11.34 2.53
CA LYS A 71 -9.32 11.31 1.28
C LYS A 71 -8.37 11.07 0.11
N ARG A 72 -8.81 10.24 -0.83
CA ARG A 72 -8.07 9.93 -2.04
C ARG A 72 -7.94 11.18 -2.92
N ASP A 73 -6.71 11.65 -3.11
CA ASP A 73 -6.43 12.78 -3.98
C ASP A 73 -6.37 12.32 -5.44
N LYS A 74 -7.56 12.18 -6.05
CA LYS A 74 -7.71 11.79 -7.46
C LYS A 74 -7.00 12.75 -8.40
N ALA A 75 -6.82 14.03 -8.04
CA ALA A 75 -6.12 15.00 -8.87
C ALA A 75 -4.62 14.71 -8.88
N LYS A 76 -4.02 14.43 -7.72
CA LYS A 76 -2.62 14.01 -7.63
C LYS A 76 -2.37 12.71 -8.38
N GLU A 77 -3.24 11.70 -8.22
CA GLU A 77 -3.12 10.43 -8.94
C GLU A 77 -3.18 10.62 -10.45
N ARG A 78 -4.19 11.34 -10.96
CA ARG A 78 -4.30 11.65 -12.40
C ARG A 78 -3.07 12.41 -12.93
N ARG A 79 -2.47 13.30 -12.14
CA ARG A 79 -1.22 14.00 -12.52
C ARG A 79 -0.06 13.02 -12.63
N VAL A 80 0.08 12.12 -11.65
CA VAL A 80 1.10 11.06 -11.68
C VAL A 80 0.91 10.16 -12.90
N ASP A 81 -0.32 9.74 -13.18
CA ASP A 81 -0.64 8.90 -14.33
C ASP A 81 -0.31 9.59 -15.66
N LYS A 82 -0.68 10.87 -15.82
CA LYS A 82 -0.31 11.67 -16.99
C LYS A 82 1.21 11.82 -17.14
N LEU A 83 1.94 11.99 -16.03
CA LEU A 83 3.41 12.06 -16.05
C LEU A 83 4.04 10.73 -16.44
N LEU A 84 3.51 9.61 -15.94
CA LEU A 84 3.98 8.27 -16.31
C LEU A 84 3.66 7.96 -17.78
N ALA A 85 2.45 8.28 -18.24
CA ALA A 85 2.04 8.11 -19.64
C ALA A 85 2.93 8.94 -20.58
N SER A 86 3.18 10.21 -20.27
CA SER A 86 4.09 11.06 -21.07
C SER A 86 5.54 10.58 -21.02
N SER A 87 6.01 10.05 -19.89
CA SER A 87 7.34 9.42 -19.77
C SER A 87 7.46 8.17 -20.64
N ARG A 88 6.42 7.32 -20.67
CA ARG A 88 6.34 6.13 -21.55
C ARG A 88 6.32 6.53 -23.02
N LYS A 89 5.49 7.51 -23.39
CA LYS A 89 5.41 8.03 -24.76
C LYS A 89 6.77 8.56 -25.24
N LYS A 90 7.46 9.36 -24.42
CA LYS A 90 8.81 9.85 -24.72
C LYS A 90 9.83 8.72 -24.91
N LEU A 91 9.72 7.62 -24.17
CA LEU A 91 10.61 6.48 -24.37
C LEU A 91 10.31 5.77 -25.69
N GLN A 92 9.03 5.60 -26.06
CA GLN A 92 8.63 5.02 -27.34
C GLN A 92 9.10 5.88 -28.52
N GLU A 93 8.85 7.19 -28.49
CA GLU A 93 9.29 8.15 -29.51
C GLU A 93 10.82 8.15 -29.71
N ASN A 94 11.59 7.82 -28.66
CA ASN A 94 13.06 7.74 -28.71
C ASN A 94 13.56 6.30 -28.93
N ASN A 95 12.80 5.43 -29.62
CA ASN A 95 13.16 4.03 -29.91
C ASN A 95 13.54 3.22 -28.66
N GLY A 96 12.83 3.48 -27.55
CA GLY A 96 13.06 2.82 -26.27
C GLY A 96 14.33 3.28 -25.53
N LYS A 97 14.99 4.36 -25.97
CA LYS A 97 16.23 4.88 -25.36
C LYS A 97 15.94 6.13 -24.53
N VAL A 98 16.66 6.28 -23.42
CA VAL A 98 16.61 7.50 -22.61
C VAL A 98 17.41 8.60 -23.31
N LEU A 99 16.76 9.72 -23.61
CA LEU A 99 17.41 10.88 -24.23
C LEU A 99 18.31 11.61 -23.22
N ILE A 100 19.61 11.70 -23.51
CA ILE A 100 20.58 12.40 -22.66
C ILE A 100 20.69 13.86 -23.13
N LYS A 101 19.98 14.76 -22.45
CA LYS A 101 20.03 16.22 -22.68
C LYS A 101 20.89 16.93 -21.62
N GLY A 102 21.56 18.02 -22.03
CA GLY A 102 22.31 18.92 -21.14
C GLY A 102 23.83 18.97 -21.39
N SER A 103 24.47 20.05 -20.94
CA SER A 103 25.91 20.26 -21.08
C SER A 103 26.74 19.23 -20.30
N LYS A 104 27.95 18.93 -20.79
CA LYS A 104 28.90 18.02 -20.12
C LYS A 104 29.40 18.59 -18.79
N ARG A 105 29.57 19.91 -18.73
CA ARG A 105 30.11 20.69 -17.60
C ARG A 105 29.13 21.80 -17.21
N GLY A 106 29.34 22.41 -16.05
CA GLY A 106 28.51 23.52 -15.56
C GLY A 106 27.10 23.11 -15.15
N SER A 107 26.17 24.06 -15.19
CA SER A 107 24.81 23.95 -14.64
C SER A 107 23.98 22.76 -15.20
N GLY A 108 24.24 22.32 -16.44
CA GLY A 108 23.57 21.18 -17.07
C GLY A 108 24.09 19.79 -16.67
N ARG A 109 25.26 19.70 -16.02
CA ARG A 109 25.94 18.42 -15.73
C ARG A 109 25.07 17.48 -14.88
N ARG A 110 24.39 18.00 -13.86
CA ARG A 110 23.57 17.19 -12.93
C ARG A 110 22.40 16.51 -13.66
N LYS A 111 21.72 17.24 -14.57
CA LYS A 111 20.63 16.69 -15.38
C LYS A 111 21.14 15.61 -16.34
N ARG A 112 22.29 15.84 -16.97
CA ARG A 112 22.97 14.87 -17.84
C ARG A 112 23.35 13.58 -17.10
N MET A 113 23.99 13.67 -15.94
CA MET A 113 24.39 12.50 -15.15
C MET A 113 23.20 11.64 -14.72
N ARG A 114 22.08 12.27 -14.31
CA ARG A 114 20.83 11.56 -14.01
C ARG A 114 20.28 10.80 -15.21
N ALA A 115 20.31 11.40 -16.40
CA ALA A 115 19.87 10.74 -17.63
C ALA A 115 20.77 9.54 -17.99
N ILE A 116 22.10 9.67 -17.82
CA ILE A 116 23.06 8.58 -18.03
C ILE A 116 22.79 7.42 -17.05
N HIS A 117 22.62 7.70 -15.76
CA HIS A 117 22.35 6.66 -14.76
C HIS A 117 21.02 5.95 -15.05
N ARG A 118 19.98 6.71 -15.44
CA ARG A 118 18.69 6.12 -15.86
C ARG A 118 18.83 5.25 -17.10
N ALA A 119 19.60 5.70 -18.09
CA ALA A 119 19.87 4.93 -19.31
C ALA A 119 20.61 3.62 -18.99
N LYS A 120 21.61 3.67 -18.09
CA LYS A 120 22.35 2.49 -17.63
C LYS A 120 21.42 1.47 -16.96
N ARG A 121 20.62 1.91 -15.97
CA ARG A 121 19.66 1.05 -15.28
C ARG A 121 18.64 0.41 -16.24
N LEU A 122 18.15 1.15 -17.22
CA LEU A 122 17.19 0.62 -18.21
C LEU A 122 17.83 -0.45 -19.10
N ARG A 123 19.12 -0.30 -19.45
CA ARG A 123 19.85 -1.32 -20.22
C ARG A 123 20.07 -2.58 -19.39
N GLU A 124 20.49 -2.43 -18.12
CA GLU A 124 20.67 -3.55 -17.19
C GLU A 124 19.36 -4.34 -16.99
N GLN A 125 18.23 -3.65 -16.83
CA GLN A 125 16.92 -4.30 -16.71
C GLN A 125 16.52 -5.07 -17.96
N ARG A 126 16.88 -4.58 -19.15
CA ARG A 126 16.60 -5.25 -20.42
C ARG A 126 17.53 -6.42 -20.72
N SER A 127 18.75 -6.42 -20.19
CA SER A 127 19.70 -7.53 -20.42
C SER A 127 19.46 -8.74 -19.51
N VAL A 128 18.67 -8.56 -18.44
CA VAL A 128 18.31 -9.61 -17.47
C VAL A 128 16.95 -10.26 -17.80
N GLN A 129 16.14 -9.62 -18.64
CA GLN A 129 14.93 -10.20 -19.24
C GLN A 129 15.27 -10.94 -20.53
#